data_AF-A0A968F3Y2-F1
#
_entry.id   AF-A0A968F3Y2-F1
#
_cell.length_a   1.000
_cell.length_b   1.000
_cell.length_c   1.000
_cell.angle_alpha   90.00
_cell.angle_beta   90.00
_cell.angle_gamma   90.00
#
_symmetry.space_group_name_H-M   'P 1'
#
loop_
_entity.id
_entity.type
_entity.pdbx_description
1 polymer ?
#
loop_
_entity_poly.entity_id
_entity_poly.type
_entity_poly.pdbx_seq_one_letter_code
_entity_poly.pdbx_strand_id
1 'polypeptide(L)'
;MRTDARVIAATNTDLASEIEKGRFRKDLYYRINVVNIKIPALSERPEDIPLLVNHFIRLFKDKTRRPVKHVTARFCYVPQRRDKT
;
A
#
# COMPACT_ATOMS: atom_id res chain seq x y z
N MET A 1 -8.70 -21.49 -27.90
CA MET A 1 -9.20 -20.98 -26.61
C MET A 1 -9.08 -19.47 -26.64
N ARG A 2 -10.21 -18.73 -26.59
CA ARG A 2 -10.20 -17.27 -26.46
C ARG A 2 -10.34 -16.96 -24.98
N THR A 3 -9.36 -16.25 -24.42
CA THR A 3 -9.39 -15.82 -23.02
C THR A 3 -9.37 -14.31 -23.00
N ASP A 4 -10.44 -13.71 -22.52
CA ASP A 4 -10.50 -12.27 -22.23
C ASP A 4 -10.13 -12.07 -20.76
N ALA A 5 -9.04 -11.34 -20.50
CA ALA A 5 -8.49 -11.18 -19.17
C ALA A 5 -7.91 -9.78 -18.98
N ARG A 6 -8.17 -9.20 -17.80
CA ARG A 6 -7.57 -7.94 -17.37
C ARG A 6 -6.42 -8.24 -16.41
N VAL A 7 -5.22 -7.79 -16.74
CA VAL A 7 -4.02 -7.98 -15.91
C VAL A 7 -3.83 -6.77 -15.01
N ILE A 8 -3.67 -7.01 -13.70
CA ILE A 8 -3.27 -6.01 -12.71
C ILE A 8 -2.02 -6.54 -12.02
N ALA A 9 -0.94 -5.76 -12.04
CA ALA A 9 0.32 -6.09 -11.39
C ALA A 9 0.63 -5.05 -10.31
N ALA A 10 1.22 -5.48 -9.19
CA ALA A 10 1.64 -4.62 -8.11
C ALA A 10 3.04 -5.05 -7.63
N THR A 11 3.89 -4.07 -7.34
CA THR A 11 5.26 -4.28 -6.87
C THR A 11 5.61 -3.23 -5.84
N ASN A 12 6.40 -3.59 -4.84
CA ASN A 12 7.00 -2.66 -3.88
C ASN A 12 8.45 -2.29 -4.25
N THR A 13 9.02 -2.93 -5.28
CA THR A 13 10.38 -2.69 -5.76
C THR A 13 10.35 -1.86 -7.04
N ASP A 14 11.34 -0.99 -7.20
CA ASP A 14 11.55 -0.24 -8.43
C ASP A 14 11.97 -1.16 -9.58
N LEU A 15 11.04 -1.40 -10.52
CA LEU A 15 11.27 -2.32 -11.64
C LEU A 15 12.33 -1.79 -12.61
N ALA A 16 12.53 -0.48 -12.72
CA ALA A 16 13.57 0.08 -13.58
C ALA A 16 14.96 -0.38 -13.12
N SER A 17 15.27 -0.21 -11.84
CA SER A 17 16.50 -0.73 -11.21
C SER A 17 16.64 -2.25 -11.33
N GLU A 18 15.54 -3.01 -11.23
CA GLU A 18 15.60 -4.48 -11.34
C GLU A 18 15.85 -4.98 -12.77
N ILE A 19 15.45 -4.20 -13.79
CA ILE A 19 15.80 -4.45 -15.19
C ILE A 19 17.29 -4.23 -15.42
N GLU A 20 17.86 -3.15 -14.88
CA GLU A 20 19.29 -2.85 -14.98
C GLU A 20 20.15 -3.95 -14.35
N LYS A 21 19.67 -4.55 -13.25
CA LYS A 21 20.35 -5.66 -12.56
C LYS A 21 20.11 -7.02 -13.23
N GLY A 22 19.39 -7.07 -14.35
CA GLY A 22 19.10 -8.31 -15.09
C GLY A 22 18.12 -9.25 -14.38
N ARG A 23 17.47 -8.81 -13.30
CA ARG A 23 16.53 -9.63 -12.51
C ARG A 23 15.09 -9.53 -12.99
N PHE A 24 14.78 -8.50 -13.78
CA PHE A 24 13.46 -8.32 -14.35
C PHE A 24 13.47 -8.24 -15.87
N ARG A 25 12.47 -8.86 -16.48
CA ARG A 25 12.29 -8.93 -17.92
C ARG A 25 11.78 -7.59 -18.47
N LYS A 26 12.63 -6.96 -19.29
CA LYS A 26 12.36 -5.66 -19.93
C LYS A 26 11.09 -5.67 -20.79
N ASP A 27 10.84 -6.76 -21.51
CA ASP A 27 9.65 -6.90 -22.37
C ASP A 27 8.33 -6.96 -21.57
N LEU A 28 8.34 -7.60 -20.40
CA LEU A 28 7.18 -7.63 -19.51
C LEU A 28 6.90 -6.26 -18.92
N TYR A 29 7.94 -5.52 -18.51
CA TYR A 29 7.81 -4.17 -17.96
C TYR A 29 7.06 -3.25 -18.92
N TYR A 30 7.46 -3.19 -20.19
CA TYR A 30 6.79 -2.31 -21.15
C TYR A 30 5.34 -2.71 -21.47
N ARG A 31 4.95 -3.98 -21.29
CA ARG A 31 3.58 -4.44 -21.53
C ARG A 31 2.63 -4.13 -20.38
N ILE A 32 3.12 -4.19 -19.14
CA ILE A 32 2.28 -3.97 -17.96
C ILE A 32 2.31 -2.51 -17.49
N ASN A 33 3.38 -1.78 -17.78
CA ASN A 33 3.58 -0.39 -17.33
C ASN A 33 2.92 0.64 -18.26
N VAL A 34 1.72 0.34 -18.78
CA VAL A 34 0.96 1.28 -19.62
C VAL A 34 0.26 2.34 -18.77
N VAL A 35 -0.27 1.94 -17.62
CA VAL A 35 -0.86 2.84 -16.61
C VAL A 35 -0.21 2.52 -15.28
N ASN A 36 0.68 3.40 -14.83
CA ASN A 36 1.34 3.28 -13.53
C ASN A 36 0.61 4.12 -12.49
N ILE A 37 0.09 3.47 -11.44
CA ILE A 37 -0.53 4.15 -10.30
C ILE A 37 0.44 4.05 -9.14
N LYS A 38 1.12 5.16 -8.83
CA LYS A 38 1.96 5.26 -7.65
C LYS A 38 1.07 5.46 -6.42
N ILE A 39 1.05 4.48 -5.54
CA ILE A 39 0.35 4.59 -4.26
C ILE A 39 1.32 5.27 -3.27
N PRO A 40 0.99 6.47 -2.77
CA PRO A 40 1.82 7.14 -1.77
C PRO A 40 1.82 6.33 -0.47
N ALA A 41 2.94 6.38 0.26
CA ALA A 41 3.02 5.81 1.59
C ALA A 41 2.06 6.54 2.53
N LEU A 42 1.58 5.85 3.56
CA LEU A 42 0.69 6.47 4.56
C LEU A 42 1.34 7.68 5.26
N SER A 43 2.67 7.69 5.35
CA SER A 43 3.45 8.83 5.86
C SER A 43 3.36 10.08 4.99
N GLU A 44 3.12 9.92 3.69
CA GLU A 44 2.93 11.02 2.73
C GLU A 44 1.48 11.53 2.73
N ARG A 45 0.55 10.82 3.40
CA ARG A 45 -0.88 11.17 3.52
C ARG A 45 -1.39 10.95 4.95
N PRO A 46 -0.87 11.68 5.94
CA PRO A 46 -1.23 11.50 7.34
C PRO A 46 -2.71 11.80 7.62
N GLU A 47 -3.38 12.59 6.76
CA GLU A 47 -4.80 12.94 6.88
C GLU A 47 -5.72 11.73 6.74
N ASP A 48 -5.26 10.66 6.08
CA ASP A 48 -6.03 9.42 5.93
C ASP A 48 -5.98 8.56 7.21
N ILE A 49 -5.03 8.79 8.12
CA ILE A 49 -4.82 7.96 9.33
C ILE A 49 -6.08 7.91 10.21
N PRO A 50 -6.74 9.02 10.58
CA PRO A 50 -7.93 8.99 11.41
C PRO A 50 -9.08 8.20 10.76
N LEU A 51 -9.25 8.31 9.43
CA LEU A 51 -10.27 7.58 8.68
C LEU A 51 -10.00 6.07 8.70
N LEU A 52 -8.75 5.67 8.46
CA LEU A 52 -8.34 4.27 8.51
C LEU A 52 -8.52 3.67 9.91
N VAL A 53 -8.13 4.40 10.96
CA VAL A 53 -8.32 3.99 12.35
C VAL A 53 -9.79 3.75 12.66
N ASN A 54 -10.67 4.69 12.29
CA ASN A 54 -12.10 4.56 12.49
C ASN A 54 -12.71 3.36 11.73
N HIS A 55 -12.23 3.09 10.52
CA HIS A 55 -12.62 1.91 9.75
C HIS A 55 -12.22 0.62 10.47
N PHE A 56 -10.96 0.51 10.92
CA PHE A 56 -10.47 -0.68 11.61
C PHE A 56 -11.15 -0.92 12.96
N ILE A 57 -11.42 0.11 13.76
CA ILE A 57 -12.20 -0.04 15.01
C ILE A 57 -13.55 -0.71 14.73
N ARG A 58 -14.23 -0.27 13.68
CA ARG A 58 -15.52 -0.82 13.28
C ARG A 58 -15.38 -2.27 12.83
N LEU A 59 -14.41 -2.54 11.94
CA LEU A 59 -14.10 -3.89 11.44
C LEU A 59 -13.77 -4.87 12.57
N PHE A 60 -12.99 -4.45 13.57
CA PHE A 60 -12.59 -5.32 14.68
C PHE A 60 -13.67 -5.46 15.76
N LYS A 61 -14.50 -4.45 15.99
CA LYS A 61 -15.69 -4.57 16.84
C LYS A 61 -16.58 -5.71 16.34
N ASP A 62 -16.81 -5.78 15.03
CA ASP A 62 -17.67 -6.79 14.43
C ASP A 62 -17.05 -8.19 14.51
N LYS A 63 -15.72 -8.30 14.33
CA LYS A 63 -15.00 -9.59 14.40
C LYS A 63 -14.79 -10.13 15.82
N THR A 64 -14.52 -9.28 16.80
CA THR A 64 -14.14 -9.70 18.16
C THR A 64 -15.25 -9.53 19.20
N ARG A 65 -16.38 -8.89 18.83
CA ARG A 65 -17.50 -8.52 19.72
C ARG A 65 -17.07 -7.71 20.95
N ARG A 66 -15.88 -7.11 20.92
CA ARG A 66 -15.35 -6.25 21.98
C ARG A 66 -15.30 -4.82 21.47
N PRO A 67 -15.91 -3.86 22.17
CA PRO A 67 -15.81 -2.46 21.80
C PRO A 67 -14.39 -1.95 22.09
N VAL A 68 -13.77 -1.29 21.11
CA VAL A 68 -12.55 -0.51 21.34
C VAL A 68 -12.95 0.71 22.16
N LYS A 69 -12.42 0.80 23.38
CA LYS A 69 -12.81 1.85 24.34
C LYS A 69 -12.11 3.18 24.09
N HIS A 70 -10.84 3.14 23.67
CA HIS A 70 -10.02 4.34 23.47
C HIS A 70 -9.01 4.13 22.36
N VAL A 71 -8.78 5.17 21.56
CA VAL A 71 -7.59 5.31 20.71
C VAL A 71 -6.78 6.46 21.28
N THR A 72 -5.51 6.19 21.60
CA THR A 72 -4.61 7.22 22.12
C THR A 72 -4.33 8.26 21.03
N ALA A 73 -4.52 9.55 21.33
CA ALA A 73 -4.33 10.65 20.37
C ALA A 73 -2.92 10.68 19.73
N ARG A 74 -1.90 10.18 20.45
CA ARG A 74 -0.52 10.03 19.93
C ARG A 74 -0.44 9.09 18.72
N PHE A 75 -1.41 8.20 18.53
CA PHE A 75 -1.44 7.28 17.39
C PHE A 75 -1.76 7.99 16.06
N CYS A 76 -2.52 9.09 16.10
CA CYS A 76 -2.78 9.92 14.92
C CYS A 76 -1.59 10.80 14.54
N TYR A 77 -0.59 10.93 15.43
CA TYR A 77 0.62 11.70 15.18
C TYR A 77 1.82 10.75 15.25
N VAL A 78 2.11 10.07 14.14
CA VAL A 78 3.34 9.29 14.01
C VAL A 78 4.46 10.27 13.62
N PRO A 79 5.36 10.69 14.53
CA PRO A 79 6.54 11.42 14.13
C PRO A 79 7.34 10.51 13.20
N GLN A 80 7.59 10.96 11.97
CA GLN A 80 8.40 10.25 10.99
C GLN A 80 9.84 10.13 11.52
N ARG A 81 10.09 9.11 12.34
CA ARG A 81 11.43 8.64 12.66
C ARG A 81 11.48 7.15 12.37
N ARG A 82 11.78 6.84 11.11
CA ARG A 82 12.56 5.67 10.74
C ARG A 82 13.57 6.13 9.70
N ASP A 83 14.77 6.35 10.23
CA ASP A 83 16.02 6.15 9.52
C ASP A 83 15.94 4.88 8.67
N LYS A 84 16.18 5.09 7.38
CA LYS A 84 16.37 4.02 6.42
C LYS A 84 17.79 3.51 6.64
N THR A 85 17.95 2.39 7.34
CA THR A 85 19.16 1.57 7.28
C THR A 85 18.79 0.16 6.85
#